data_AF-A0A158G5Y8-F1
#
_entry.id   AF-A0A158G5Y8-F1
#
_cell.length_a   1.000
_cell.length_b   1.000
_cell.length_c   1.000
_cell.angle_alpha   90.00
_cell.angle_beta   90.00
_cell.angle_gamma   90.00
#
_symmetry.space_group_name_H-M   'P 1'
#
loop_
_entity.id
_entity.type
_entity.pdbx_description
1 polymer ?
#
loop_
_entity_poly.entity_id
_entity_poly.type
_entity_poly.pdbx_seq_one_letter_code
_entity_poly.pdbx_strand_id
1 'polypeptide(L)'
;MTSTLEQLRAGQLAGTQRLALACGLTEFPREIFDLSDTLEILDLSGNALSSLPDDLPRLTNLHTIFCSNNQFTELPEILGQCTQLSMVGFKANRIRKVSGASLPPKLRWLILTDNQVETLPPEIGNCTRLQKLMLAGNQLRTLPVELAACTRLELIRLAANQLAELPVWVASLPRLSWLAYAGNPFNKRLEADAMTDTPVAHIPWQALDLQHRLGEGASGVIHRAAYPAAHDDARPVAVKLFKGAVTSDGLPHCEMAACIAAGAHPNLIPVLGKVKDHPTGVHGLVMELIDPQLRNLAGPPSLASCTRDIYDLDTRFDLASALSVAQGIASAAWHLHEQGIMHGDLYAHNILHGGQGHALMGDFGAASFYAADDQALAPALQRLEVRAFGCLLEELIERCNVQASAQSSMAMLTNLKDSCLSEQAADRPLFGEIVNTLSALRDSHLNEPTSA
;
A
#
# COMPACT_ATOMS: atom_id res chain seq x y z
N MET A 1 -24.58 5.33 -28.65
CA MET A 1 -24.78 4.56 -27.41
C MET A 1 -25.29 5.55 -26.37
N THR A 2 -26.36 5.24 -25.65
CA THR A 2 -26.87 6.10 -24.57
C THR A 2 -25.89 6.11 -23.40
N SER A 3 -25.68 7.27 -22.78
CA SER A 3 -24.80 7.38 -21.61
C SER A 3 -25.46 6.77 -20.36
N THR A 4 -24.66 6.35 -19.37
CA THR A 4 -25.18 5.82 -18.09
C THR A 4 -26.10 6.83 -17.38
N LEU A 5 -25.83 8.13 -17.50
CA LEU A 5 -26.70 9.18 -16.97
C LEU A 5 -28.06 9.23 -17.69
N GLU A 6 -28.09 9.05 -19.02
CA GLU A 6 -29.34 8.97 -19.78
C GLU A 6 -30.14 7.72 -19.41
N GLN A 7 -29.47 6.58 -19.21
CA GLN A 7 -30.11 5.35 -18.74
C GLN A 7 -30.70 5.53 -17.34
N LEU A 8 -29.98 6.19 -16.43
CA LEU A 8 -30.48 6.55 -15.10
C LEU A 8 -31.75 7.40 -15.20
N ARG A 9 -31.69 8.49 -15.98
CA ARG A 9 -32.82 9.41 -16.20
C ARG A 9 -34.02 8.75 -16.88
N ALA A 10 -33.79 7.72 -17.68
CA ALA A 10 -34.84 6.92 -18.30
C ALA A 10 -35.37 5.80 -17.39
N GLY A 11 -34.90 5.68 -16.15
CA GLY A 11 -35.30 4.62 -15.21
C GLY A 11 -34.78 3.22 -15.58
N GLN A 12 -33.87 3.11 -16.54
CA GLN A 12 -33.38 1.83 -17.07
C GLN A 12 -32.39 1.13 -16.13
N LEU A 13 -31.93 1.81 -15.09
CA LEU A 13 -31.00 1.28 -14.09
C LEU A 13 -31.70 0.78 -12.82
N ALA A 14 -33.03 0.68 -12.82
CA ALA A 14 -33.79 0.19 -11.67
C ALA A 14 -33.24 -1.17 -11.16
N GLY A 15 -33.03 -1.27 -9.85
CA GLY A 15 -32.47 -2.47 -9.20
C GLY A 15 -30.94 -2.57 -9.18
N THR A 16 -30.24 -1.57 -9.72
CA THR A 16 -28.77 -1.57 -9.76
C THR A 16 -28.15 -1.35 -8.37
N GLN A 17 -27.25 -2.25 -7.98
CA GLN A 17 -26.49 -2.12 -6.71
C GLN A 17 -25.25 -1.21 -6.82
N ARG A 18 -24.73 -0.99 -8.04
CA ARG A 18 -23.49 -0.23 -8.27
C ARG A 18 -23.69 0.78 -9.38
N LEU A 19 -23.59 2.06 -9.04
CA LEU A 19 -23.69 3.15 -10.00
C LEU A 19 -22.36 3.91 -10.07
N ALA A 20 -21.83 4.08 -11.27
CA ALA A 20 -20.68 4.93 -11.54
C ALA A 20 -21.06 5.99 -12.58
N LEU A 21 -20.82 7.27 -12.27
CA LEU A 21 -21.05 8.39 -13.18
C LEU A 21 -19.82 9.29 -13.22
N ALA A 22 -19.21 9.45 -14.40
CA ALA A 22 -18.09 10.34 -14.66
C ALA A 22 -18.35 11.11 -15.97
N CYS A 23 -19.25 12.08 -15.91
CA CYS A 23 -19.77 12.78 -17.08
C CYS A 23 -19.82 14.31 -16.90
N GLY A 24 -18.96 14.83 -16.02
CA GLY A 24 -18.86 16.28 -15.76
C GLY A 24 -20.02 16.82 -14.91
N LEU A 25 -20.55 16.02 -13.99
CA LEU A 25 -21.64 16.43 -13.11
C LEU A 25 -21.22 17.65 -12.27
N THR A 26 -22.02 18.72 -12.29
CA THR A 26 -21.86 19.88 -11.40
C THR A 26 -22.77 19.79 -10.18
N GLU A 27 -23.79 18.94 -10.25
CA GLU A 27 -24.75 18.70 -9.18
C GLU A 27 -25.06 17.20 -9.08
N PHE A 28 -25.54 16.77 -7.90
CA PHE A 28 -25.96 15.40 -7.68
C PHE A 28 -27.25 15.09 -8.45
N PRO A 29 -27.27 14.11 -9.38
CA PRO A 29 -28.48 13.74 -10.10
C PRO A 29 -29.54 13.17 -9.14
N ARG A 30 -30.71 13.80 -9.09
CA ARG A 30 -31.79 13.40 -8.17
C ARG A 30 -32.34 12.02 -8.49
N GLU A 31 -32.22 11.57 -9.73
CA GLU A 31 -32.65 10.25 -10.21
C GLU A 31 -31.84 9.09 -9.56
N ILE A 32 -30.69 9.37 -8.92
CA ILE A 32 -29.98 8.36 -8.11
C ILE A 32 -30.88 7.89 -6.95
N PHE A 33 -31.77 8.74 -6.44
CA PHE A 33 -32.70 8.36 -5.38
C PHE A 33 -33.75 7.35 -5.81
N ASP A 34 -33.99 7.16 -7.12
CA ASP A 34 -34.86 6.09 -7.62
C ASP A 34 -34.25 4.69 -7.39
N LEU A 35 -32.97 4.64 -7.01
CA LEU A 35 -32.25 3.42 -6.64
C LEU A 35 -32.15 3.21 -5.12
N SER A 36 -32.87 3.99 -4.29
CA SER A 36 -32.71 4.00 -2.83
C SER A 36 -32.79 2.62 -2.17
N ASP A 37 -33.58 1.72 -2.76
CA ASP A 37 -33.85 0.39 -2.22
C ASP A 37 -32.79 -0.65 -2.61
N THR A 38 -31.87 -0.31 -3.52
CA THR A 38 -30.89 -1.28 -4.06
C THR A 38 -29.45 -0.78 -4.11
N LEU A 39 -29.22 0.53 -4.16
CA LEU A 39 -27.89 1.08 -4.37
C LEU A 39 -26.99 0.87 -3.15
N GLU A 40 -25.89 0.16 -3.37
CA GLU A 40 -24.90 -0.22 -2.35
C GLU A 40 -23.57 0.52 -2.53
N ILE A 41 -23.17 0.76 -3.79
CA ILE A 41 -21.93 1.45 -4.16
C ILE A 41 -22.24 2.58 -5.14
N LEU A 42 -21.83 3.80 -4.76
CA LEU A 42 -21.96 4.98 -5.59
C LEU A 42 -20.58 5.59 -5.87
N ASP A 43 -20.19 5.61 -7.14
CA ASP A 43 -18.98 6.29 -7.60
C ASP A 43 -19.33 7.50 -8.47
N LEU A 44 -19.07 8.68 -7.93
CA LEU A 44 -19.22 9.99 -8.57
C LEU A 44 -17.85 10.62 -8.83
N SER A 45 -16.79 9.82 -8.95
CA SER A 45 -15.45 10.33 -9.20
C SER A 45 -15.30 10.93 -10.61
N GLY A 46 -14.43 11.94 -10.76
CA GLY A 46 -14.15 12.57 -12.05
C GLY A 46 -15.25 13.51 -12.54
N ASN A 47 -15.84 14.26 -11.63
CA ASN A 47 -16.88 15.26 -11.92
C ASN A 47 -16.49 16.65 -11.36
N ALA A 48 -17.44 17.56 -11.29
CA ALA A 48 -17.28 18.91 -10.78
C ALA A 48 -18.18 19.18 -9.55
N LEU A 49 -18.48 18.14 -8.76
CA LEU A 49 -19.33 18.26 -7.57
C LEU A 49 -18.62 19.02 -6.47
N SER A 50 -19.35 19.91 -5.79
CA SER A 50 -18.87 20.63 -4.60
C SER A 50 -19.67 20.34 -3.34
N SER A 51 -20.81 19.64 -3.45
CA SER A 51 -21.68 19.26 -2.34
C SER A 51 -22.39 17.93 -2.63
N LEU A 52 -22.92 17.33 -1.56
CA LEU A 52 -23.86 16.21 -1.62
C LEU A 52 -25.21 16.69 -1.06
N PRO A 53 -26.34 16.11 -1.49
CA PRO A 53 -27.66 16.57 -1.07
C PRO A 53 -27.97 16.16 0.38
N ASP A 54 -28.74 16.98 1.10
CA ASP A 54 -29.10 16.76 2.51
C ASP A 54 -29.98 15.51 2.76
N ASP A 55 -30.57 14.94 1.71
CA ASP A 55 -31.37 13.71 1.75
C ASP A 55 -30.60 12.48 1.25
N LEU A 56 -29.27 12.56 1.13
CA LEU A 56 -28.40 11.40 0.87
C LEU A 56 -28.68 10.17 1.78
N PRO A 57 -29.02 10.32 3.09
CA PRO A 57 -29.33 9.18 3.95
C PRO A 57 -30.55 8.36 3.51
N ARG A 58 -31.34 8.83 2.54
CA ARG A 58 -32.40 8.04 1.89
C ARG A 58 -31.85 6.79 1.19
N LEU A 59 -30.59 6.79 0.76
CA LEU A 59 -29.93 5.62 0.18
C LEU A 59 -29.55 4.64 1.31
N THR A 60 -30.54 3.95 1.86
CA THR A 60 -30.41 3.19 3.12
C THR A 60 -29.46 1.99 3.01
N ASN A 61 -29.24 1.47 1.80
CA ASN A 61 -28.31 0.37 1.52
C ASN A 61 -26.90 0.82 1.13
N LEU A 62 -26.65 2.13 1.01
CA LEU A 62 -25.38 2.66 0.56
C LEU A 62 -24.28 2.40 1.61
N HIS A 63 -23.32 1.55 1.26
CA HIS A 63 -22.19 1.22 2.12
C HIS A 63 -20.86 1.78 1.62
N THR A 64 -20.78 2.20 0.34
CA THR A 64 -19.58 2.78 -0.27
C THR A 64 -19.91 4.00 -1.11
N ILE A 65 -19.19 5.10 -0.89
CA ILE A 65 -19.24 6.29 -1.75
C ILE A 65 -17.84 6.75 -2.16
N PHE A 66 -17.66 7.00 -3.45
CA PHE A 66 -16.46 7.62 -4.01
C PHE A 66 -16.83 8.93 -4.70
N CYS A 67 -16.12 10.00 -4.38
CA CYS A 67 -16.26 11.33 -4.95
C CYS A 67 -14.87 11.91 -5.27
N SER A 68 -13.96 11.06 -5.77
CA SER A 68 -12.58 11.48 -6.04
C SER A 68 -12.50 12.39 -7.27
N ASN A 69 -11.51 13.27 -7.38
CA ASN A 69 -11.37 14.21 -8.51
C ASN A 69 -12.65 15.05 -8.71
N ASN A 70 -13.04 15.79 -7.67
CA ASN A 70 -14.17 16.71 -7.65
C ASN A 70 -13.72 18.07 -7.07
N GLN A 71 -14.65 18.91 -6.63
CA GLN A 71 -14.39 20.27 -6.15
C GLN A 71 -14.78 20.48 -4.68
N PHE A 72 -14.86 19.41 -3.88
CA PHE A 72 -15.21 19.50 -2.45
C PHE A 72 -14.13 20.26 -1.67
N THR A 73 -14.56 21.24 -0.87
CA THR A 73 -13.69 22.01 0.05
C THR A 73 -13.83 21.59 1.51
N GLU A 74 -14.89 20.84 1.83
CA GLU A 74 -15.14 20.23 3.14
C GLU A 74 -15.61 18.79 2.92
N LEU A 75 -15.32 17.89 3.86
CA LEU A 75 -15.95 16.55 3.85
C LEU A 75 -17.42 16.71 4.26
N PRO A 76 -18.41 16.36 3.41
CA PRO A 76 -19.81 16.68 3.68
C PRO A 76 -20.33 16.03 4.97
N GLU A 77 -20.89 16.84 5.88
CA GLU A 77 -21.42 16.35 7.16
C GLU A 77 -22.58 15.35 6.99
N ILE A 78 -23.29 15.42 5.87
CA ILE A 78 -24.39 14.49 5.60
C ILE A 78 -23.94 13.03 5.57
N LEU A 79 -22.66 12.75 5.27
CA LEU A 79 -22.10 11.40 5.28
C LEU A 79 -22.23 10.74 6.65
N GLY A 80 -22.11 11.48 7.75
CA GLY A 80 -22.22 10.90 9.10
C GLY A 80 -23.63 10.38 9.43
N GLN A 81 -24.65 10.83 8.70
CA GLN A 81 -26.03 10.36 8.84
C GLN A 81 -26.30 9.08 8.03
N CYS A 82 -25.41 8.70 7.10
CA CYS A 82 -25.51 7.45 6.33
C CYS A 82 -25.05 6.26 7.19
N THR A 83 -25.97 5.68 7.97
CA THR A 83 -25.65 4.67 9.01
C THR A 83 -25.06 3.35 8.50
N GLN A 84 -25.21 3.01 7.22
CA GLN A 84 -24.59 1.84 6.60
C GLN A 84 -23.25 2.15 5.93
N LEU A 85 -22.90 3.43 5.78
CA LEU A 85 -21.70 3.86 5.07
C LEU A 85 -20.45 3.39 5.83
N SER A 86 -19.61 2.65 5.13
CA SER A 86 -18.40 2.04 5.68
C SER A 86 -17.14 2.41 4.91
N MET A 87 -17.28 2.84 3.66
CA MET A 87 -16.16 3.27 2.82
C MET A 87 -16.45 4.63 2.20
N VAL A 88 -15.59 5.59 2.49
CA VAL A 88 -15.71 6.98 2.04
C VAL A 88 -14.41 7.36 1.34
N GLY A 89 -14.47 7.76 0.07
CA GLY A 89 -13.29 8.21 -0.66
C GLY A 89 -13.48 9.51 -1.41
N PHE A 90 -12.66 10.49 -1.09
CA PHE A 90 -12.64 11.85 -1.65
C PHE A 90 -11.22 12.23 -2.07
N LYS A 91 -10.51 11.33 -2.75
CA LYS A 91 -9.14 11.60 -3.24
C LYS A 91 -9.12 12.77 -4.22
N ALA A 92 -8.05 13.56 -4.26
CA ALA A 92 -7.84 14.62 -5.27
C ALA A 92 -9.00 15.63 -5.31
N ASN A 93 -9.32 16.20 -4.15
CA ASN A 93 -10.29 17.28 -3.99
C ASN A 93 -9.56 18.53 -3.46
N ARG A 94 -10.27 19.45 -2.81
CA ARG A 94 -9.71 20.64 -2.16
C ARG A 94 -10.11 20.71 -0.69
N ILE A 95 -10.35 19.55 -0.06
CA ILE A 95 -10.91 19.47 1.28
C ILE A 95 -9.91 20.05 2.28
N ARG A 96 -10.36 21.03 3.06
CA ARG A 96 -9.60 21.67 4.14
C ARG A 96 -10.13 21.26 5.52
N LYS A 97 -11.44 21.08 5.62
CA LYS A 97 -12.14 20.79 6.87
C LYS A 97 -12.77 19.40 6.84
N VAL A 98 -12.49 18.63 7.89
CA VAL A 98 -13.14 17.36 8.19
C VAL A 98 -13.85 17.54 9.53
N SER A 99 -15.17 17.58 9.52
CA SER A 99 -15.98 17.69 10.75
C SER A 99 -16.20 16.30 11.36
N GLY A 100 -16.26 16.19 12.69
CA GLY A 100 -16.64 14.94 13.34
C GLY A 100 -18.01 14.42 12.88
N ALA A 101 -18.92 15.34 12.54
CA ALA A 101 -20.25 15.02 12.01
C ALA A 101 -20.22 14.39 10.60
N SER A 102 -19.11 14.51 9.86
CA SER A 102 -18.95 13.89 8.54
C SER A 102 -18.51 12.43 8.59
N LEU A 103 -18.23 11.88 9.77
CA LEU A 103 -17.70 10.54 9.96
C LEU A 103 -18.84 9.54 10.25
N PRO A 104 -19.11 8.57 9.34
CA PRO A 104 -20.15 7.57 9.57
C PRO A 104 -19.80 6.63 10.74
N PRO A 105 -20.79 6.15 11.51
CA PRO A 105 -20.55 5.28 12.66
C PRO A 105 -19.97 3.90 12.30
N LYS A 106 -20.13 3.45 11.04
CA LYS A 106 -19.59 2.18 10.55
C LYS A 106 -18.33 2.33 9.69
N LEU A 107 -17.70 3.50 9.69
CA LEU A 107 -16.53 3.81 8.87
C LEU A 107 -15.40 2.79 9.09
N ARG A 108 -14.99 2.15 8.00
CA ARG A 108 -13.86 1.21 7.89
C ARG A 108 -12.73 1.77 7.03
N TRP A 109 -13.08 2.53 5.99
CA TRP A 109 -12.15 3.12 5.03
C TRP A 109 -12.43 4.61 4.88
N LEU A 110 -11.40 5.43 5.12
CA LEU A 110 -11.43 6.86 4.81
C LEU A 110 -10.27 7.21 3.89
N ILE A 111 -10.58 7.67 2.68
CA ILE A 111 -9.60 8.09 1.69
C ILE A 111 -9.73 9.59 1.45
N LEU A 112 -8.74 10.35 1.91
CA LEU A 112 -8.61 11.80 1.73
C LEU A 112 -7.27 12.17 1.09
N THR A 113 -6.61 11.23 0.42
CA THR A 113 -5.36 11.47 -0.33
C THR A 113 -5.48 12.67 -1.26
N ASP A 114 -4.42 13.48 -1.35
CA ASP A 114 -4.32 14.63 -2.26
C ASP A 114 -5.45 15.65 -2.01
N ASN A 115 -5.42 16.25 -0.83
CA ASN A 115 -6.33 17.28 -0.37
C ASN A 115 -5.54 18.39 0.35
N GLN A 116 -6.23 19.24 1.12
CA GLN A 116 -5.66 20.38 1.84
C GLN A 116 -5.99 20.30 3.33
N VAL A 117 -6.15 19.08 3.88
CA VAL A 117 -6.58 18.87 5.27
C VAL A 117 -5.44 19.27 6.21
N GLU A 118 -5.72 20.21 7.12
CA GLU A 118 -4.74 20.70 8.10
C GLU A 118 -4.81 19.96 9.44
N THR A 119 -6.01 19.51 9.82
CA THR A 119 -6.27 18.79 11.08
C THR A 119 -7.39 17.78 10.89
N LEU A 120 -7.32 16.66 11.61
CA LEU A 120 -8.44 15.73 11.77
C LEU A 120 -9.22 16.05 13.06
N PRO A 121 -10.55 15.83 13.08
CA PRO A 121 -11.36 16.02 14.27
C PRO A 121 -11.07 14.93 15.32
N PRO A 122 -11.06 15.23 16.63
CA PRO A 122 -10.91 14.24 17.71
C PRO A 122 -11.92 13.07 17.61
N GLU A 123 -13.11 13.34 17.07
CA GLU A 123 -14.18 12.36 16.87
C GLU A 123 -13.78 11.19 15.95
N ILE A 124 -12.66 11.29 15.21
CA ILE A 124 -12.11 10.14 14.47
C ILE A 124 -11.83 8.95 15.39
N GLY A 125 -11.52 9.19 16.67
CA GLY A 125 -11.35 8.14 17.68
C GLY A 125 -12.62 7.31 17.94
N ASN A 126 -13.80 7.84 17.60
CA ASN A 126 -15.06 7.10 17.69
C ASN A 126 -15.24 6.09 16.55
N CYS A 127 -14.46 6.20 15.47
CA CYS A 127 -14.47 5.26 14.34
C CYS A 127 -13.72 3.96 14.70
N THR A 128 -14.20 3.23 15.70
CA THR A 128 -13.58 1.99 16.22
C THR A 128 -13.54 0.83 15.21
N ARG A 129 -14.20 0.97 14.05
CA ARG A 129 -14.16 0.03 12.92
C ARG A 129 -13.15 0.42 11.84
N LEU A 130 -12.47 1.56 11.97
CA LEU A 130 -11.54 2.06 10.96
C LEU A 130 -10.37 1.09 10.79
N GLN A 131 -10.11 0.69 9.55
CA GLN A 131 -9.06 -0.25 9.15
C GLN A 131 -8.04 0.39 8.20
N LYS A 132 -8.47 1.33 7.35
CA LYS A 132 -7.60 2.04 6.41
C LYS A 132 -7.85 3.54 6.45
N LEU A 133 -6.77 4.29 6.57
CA LEU A 133 -6.79 5.75 6.62
C LEU A 133 -5.75 6.30 5.63
N MET A 134 -6.22 6.84 4.51
CA MET A 134 -5.36 7.37 3.45
C MET A 134 -5.36 8.89 3.51
N LEU A 135 -4.25 9.48 3.96
CA LEU A 135 -4.08 10.93 4.17
C LEU A 135 -2.85 11.48 3.44
N ALA A 136 -2.24 10.70 2.55
CA ALA A 136 -1.06 11.16 1.82
C ALA A 136 -1.36 12.41 0.98
N GLY A 137 -0.42 13.37 0.91
CA GLY A 137 -0.61 14.61 0.15
C GLY A 137 -1.63 15.55 0.79
N ASN A 138 -1.48 15.84 2.08
CA ASN A 138 -2.30 16.81 2.81
C ASN A 138 -1.40 17.84 3.51
N GLN A 139 -1.96 18.62 4.43
CA GLN A 139 -1.26 19.67 5.17
C GLN A 139 -1.29 19.40 6.69
N LEU A 140 -1.42 18.12 7.09
CA LEU A 140 -1.54 17.74 8.49
C LEU A 140 -0.27 18.11 9.25
N ARG A 141 -0.43 18.84 10.36
CA ARG A 141 0.67 19.23 11.25
C ARG A 141 0.83 18.30 12.45
N THR A 142 -0.28 17.70 12.88
CA THR A 142 -0.36 16.74 13.98
C THR A 142 -1.43 15.69 13.65
N LEU A 143 -1.44 14.60 14.42
CA LEU A 143 -2.56 13.66 14.45
C LEU A 143 -3.27 13.78 15.82
N PRO A 144 -4.61 13.73 15.88
CA PRO A 144 -5.33 13.73 17.15
C PRO A 144 -4.98 12.47 17.95
N VAL A 145 -4.76 12.62 19.26
CA VAL A 145 -4.39 11.51 20.14
C VAL A 145 -5.50 10.46 20.23
N GLU A 146 -6.74 10.88 20.04
CA GLU A 146 -7.94 10.06 20.02
C GLU A 146 -7.90 9.00 18.92
N LEU A 147 -7.13 9.20 17.84
CA LEU A 147 -6.94 8.20 16.79
C LEU A 147 -6.30 6.90 17.33
N ALA A 148 -5.62 6.94 18.49
CA ALA A 148 -5.14 5.75 19.18
C ALA A 148 -6.26 4.79 19.61
N ALA A 149 -7.52 5.26 19.72
CA ALA A 149 -8.68 4.42 20.02
C ALA A 149 -9.12 3.55 18.83
N CYS A 150 -8.65 3.84 17.60
CA CYS A 150 -8.91 3.03 16.42
C CYS A 150 -8.03 1.78 16.40
N THR A 151 -8.22 0.86 17.35
CA THR A 151 -7.40 -0.35 17.52
C THR A 151 -7.50 -1.35 16.35
N ARG A 152 -8.47 -1.16 15.44
CA ARG A 152 -8.60 -1.95 14.20
C ARG A 152 -7.84 -1.37 13.01
N LEU A 153 -7.16 -0.25 13.19
CA LEU A 153 -6.44 0.42 12.11
C LEU A 153 -5.24 -0.43 11.69
N GLU A 154 -5.22 -0.82 10.42
CA GLU A 154 -4.24 -1.74 9.83
C GLU A 154 -3.31 -1.03 8.85
N LEU A 155 -3.81 0.01 8.17
CA LEU A 155 -3.06 0.79 7.18
C LEU A 155 -3.27 2.29 7.37
N ILE A 156 -2.16 3.03 7.44
CA ILE A 156 -2.16 4.51 7.44
C ILE A 156 -1.16 5.04 6.40
N ARG A 157 -1.62 5.95 5.53
CA ARG A 157 -0.72 6.73 4.66
C ARG A 157 -0.71 8.19 5.12
N LEU A 158 0.45 8.65 5.58
CA LEU A 158 0.71 10.00 6.07
C LEU A 158 1.77 10.73 5.22
N ALA A 159 2.23 10.11 4.14
CA ALA A 159 3.29 10.68 3.32
C ALA A 159 2.91 12.05 2.74
N ALA A 160 3.89 12.92 2.49
CA ALA A 160 3.69 14.28 1.98
C ALA A 160 2.69 15.09 2.83
N ASN A 161 2.98 15.26 4.12
CA ASN A 161 2.25 16.13 5.04
C ASN A 161 3.21 17.15 5.68
N GLN A 162 2.78 17.83 6.74
CA GLN A 162 3.55 18.83 7.48
C GLN A 162 3.79 18.40 8.94
N LEU A 163 3.86 17.08 9.19
CA LEU A 163 4.04 16.53 10.53
C LEU A 163 5.44 16.88 11.05
N ALA A 164 5.49 17.47 12.25
CA ALA A 164 6.74 17.79 12.93
C ALA A 164 7.33 16.58 13.70
N GLU A 165 6.52 15.57 13.95
CA GLU A 165 6.89 14.32 14.62
C GLU A 165 5.91 13.20 14.23
N LEU A 166 6.33 11.95 14.42
CA LEU A 166 5.44 10.79 14.39
C LEU A 166 5.01 10.47 15.82
N PRO A 167 3.71 10.54 16.17
CA PRO A 167 3.28 10.26 17.54
C PRO A 167 3.59 8.83 17.97
N VAL A 168 4.14 8.67 19.18
CA VAL A 168 4.58 7.36 19.72
C VAL A 168 3.45 6.31 19.71
N TRP A 169 2.21 6.75 19.94
CA TRP A 169 1.06 5.83 19.95
C TRP A 169 0.82 5.14 18.59
N VAL A 170 1.29 5.71 17.47
CA VAL A 170 1.15 5.09 16.14
C VAL A 170 1.85 3.74 16.11
N ALA A 171 3.07 3.66 16.65
CA ALA A 171 3.83 2.41 16.71
C ALA A 171 3.26 1.39 17.73
N SER A 172 2.37 1.84 18.62
CA SER A 172 1.69 0.99 19.60
C SER A 172 0.35 0.42 19.13
N LEU A 173 -0.13 0.82 17.95
CA LEU A 173 -1.41 0.34 17.44
C LEU A 173 -1.36 -1.20 17.23
N PRO A 174 -2.31 -1.95 17.82
CA PRO A 174 -2.21 -3.40 17.92
C PRO A 174 -2.34 -4.10 16.56
N ARG A 175 -2.95 -3.45 15.57
CA ARG A 175 -3.18 -4.04 14.24
C ARG A 175 -2.49 -3.32 13.09
N LEU A 176 -1.80 -2.21 13.36
CA LEU A 176 -1.12 -1.45 12.31
C LEU A 176 0.01 -2.30 11.72
N SER A 177 -0.05 -2.48 10.41
CA SER A 177 0.90 -3.28 9.64
C SER A 177 1.56 -2.46 8.54
N TRP A 178 0.82 -1.55 7.92
CA TRP A 178 1.28 -0.76 6.77
C TRP A 178 1.24 0.72 7.09
N LEU A 179 2.42 1.35 7.11
CA LEU A 179 2.59 2.74 7.46
C LEU A 179 3.53 3.40 6.45
N ALA A 180 3.06 4.48 5.83
CA ALA A 180 3.90 5.35 5.00
C ALA A 180 3.88 6.77 5.57
N TYR A 181 5.05 7.38 5.77
CA TYR A 181 5.15 8.76 6.28
C TYR A 181 6.28 9.56 5.63
N ALA A 182 6.86 9.08 4.53
CA ALA A 182 7.84 9.80 3.72
C ALA A 182 7.40 11.23 3.35
N GLY A 183 8.35 12.15 3.22
CA GLY A 183 8.08 13.53 2.80
C GLY A 183 7.39 14.37 3.88
N ASN A 184 7.67 14.11 5.16
CA ASN A 184 7.27 14.98 6.27
C ASN A 184 8.50 15.76 6.80
N PRO A 185 8.30 16.92 7.45
CA PRO A 185 9.39 17.65 8.07
C PRO A 185 10.30 16.82 9.00
N PHE A 186 9.74 15.88 9.78
CA PHE A 186 10.50 15.11 10.77
C PHE A 186 11.49 14.10 10.17
N ASN A 187 11.25 13.57 8.96
CA ASN A 187 12.13 12.59 8.31
C ASN A 187 12.90 13.16 7.11
N LYS A 188 12.67 14.43 6.76
CA LYS A 188 13.34 15.11 5.63
C LYS A 188 14.86 15.03 5.67
N ARG A 189 15.47 15.10 6.86
CA ARG A 189 16.93 14.99 7.00
C ARG A 189 17.43 13.60 6.63
N LEU A 190 16.78 12.56 7.15
CA LEU A 190 17.13 11.16 6.84
C LEU A 190 17.00 10.88 5.34
N GLU A 191 15.94 11.39 4.71
CA GLU A 191 15.74 11.28 3.26
C GLU A 191 16.85 11.97 2.45
N ALA A 192 17.29 13.15 2.90
CA ALA A 192 18.37 13.88 2.25
C ALA A 192 19.72 13.15 2.40
N ASP A 193 20.03 12.70 3.62
CA ASP A 193 21.27 11.98 3.93
C ASP A 193 21.34 10.65 3.15
N ALA A 194 20.23 9.91 3.06
CA ALA A 194 20.16 8.67 2.26
C ALA A 194 20.42 8.91 0.75
N MET A 195 20.01 10.06 0.22
CA MET A 195 20.27 10.44 -1.17
C MET A 195 21.71 10.88 -1.43
N THR A 196 22.40 11.48 -0.44
CA THR A 196 23.79 11.91 -0.60
C THR A 196 24.78 10.78 -0.39
N ASP A 197 24.50 9.89 0.57
CA ASP A 197 25.48 8.92 1.05
C ASP A 197 25.49 7.64 0.24
N THR A 198 24.44 7.37 -0.55
CA THR A 198 24.34 6.15 -1.35
C THR A 198 24.99 6.32 -2.72
N PRO A 199 26.12 5.65 -3.01
CA PRO A 199 26.74 5.69 -4.32
C PRO A 199 25.86 4.94 -5.33
N VAL A 200 25.30 5.66 -6.31
CA VAL A 200 24.51 5.07 -7.39
C VAL A 200 25.10 5.44 -8.74
N ALA A 201 25.11 4.48 -9.67
CA ALA A 201 25.54 4.78 -11.03
C ALA A 201 24.59 5.80 -11.68
N HIS A 202 25.16 6.78 -12.38
CA HIS A 202 24.41 7.72 -13.21
C HIS A 202 24.41 7.25 -14.65
N ILE A 203 23.25 6.81 -15.13
CA ILE A 203 23.06 6.27 -16.48
C ILE A 203 22.57 7.42 -17.39
N PRO A 204 23.37 7.86 -18.38
CA PRO A 204 22.97 8.91 -19.30
C PRO A 204 21.73 8.49 -20.09
N TRP A 205 20.73 9.38 -20.19
CA TRP A 205 19.51 9.12 -20.97
C TRP A 205 19.81 8.70 -22.41
N GLN A 206 20.80 9.34 -23.04
CA GLN A 206 21.21 9.07 -24.42
C GLN A 206 21.80 7.65 -24.61
N ALA A 207 22.20 6.98 -23.53
CA ALA A 207 22.68 5.60 -23.57
C ALA A 207 21.53 4.58 -23.51
N LEU A 208 20.29 5.01 -23.26
CA LEU A 208 19.12 4.14 -23.18
C LEU A 208 18.34 4.17 -24.50
N ASP A 209 18.24 3.02 -25.16
CA ASP A 209 17.29 2.83 -26.26
C ASP A 209 15.93 2.43 -25.66
N LEU A 210 15.05 3.41 -25.44
CA LEU A 210 13.75 3.20 -24.82
C LEU A 210 12.79 2.50 -25.79
N GLN A 211 12.17 1.43 -25.34
CA GLN A 211 11.29 0.58 -26.14
C GLN A 211 9.85 0.67 -25.64
N HIS A 212 9.08 -0.41 -25.80
CA HIS A 212 7.68 -0.45 -25.40
C HIS A 212 7.51 -0.36 -23.88
N ARG A 213 6.33 0.12 -23.48
CA ARG A 213 5.89 0.21 -22.09
C ARG A 213 5.60 -1.19 -21.53
N LEU A 214 6.15 -1.47 -20.35
CA LEU A 214 5.91 -2.69 -19.57
C LEU A 214 4.73 -2.54 -18.62
N GLY A 215 4.55 -1.34 -18.04
CA GLY A 215 3.49 -1.07 -17.07
C GLY A 215 3.40 0.40 -16.68
N GLU A 216 2.36 0.77 -15.95
CA GLU A 216 2.22 2.09 -15.32
C GLU A 216 1.56 1.91 -13.97
N GLY A 217 2.19 2.49 -12.95
CA GLY A 217 1.66 2.58 -11.61
C GLY A 217 1.28 4.01 -11.24
N ALA A 218 0.95 4.18 -9.95
CA ALA A 218 0.65 5.50 -9.39
C ALA A 218 1.87 6.44 -9.44
N SER A 219 3.08 5.91 -9.21
CA SER A 219 4.31 6.71 -9.14
C SER A 219 5.03 6.92 -10.46
N GLY A 220 4.71 6.16 -11.52
CA GLY A 220 5.49 6.24 -12.76
C GLY A 220 5.07 5.28 -13.87
N VAL A 221 5.76 5.39 -15.00
CA VAL A 221 5.62 4.49 -16.15
C VAL A 221 6.91 3.68 -16.29
N ILE A 222 6.78 2.37 -16.46
CA ILE A 222 7.91 1.46 -16.62
C ILE A 222 8.00 1.06 -18.10
N HIS A 223 9.17 1.25 -18.69
CA HIS A 223 9.48 0.87 -20.07
C HIS A 223 10.57 -0.18 -20.10
N ARG A 224 10.56 -1.02 -21.14
CA ARG A 224 11.74 -1.79 -21.51
C ARG A 224 12.73 -0.84 -22.18
N ALA A 225 14.03 -1.04 -21.98
CA ALA A 225 15.06 -0.38 -22.76
C ALA A 225 16.23 -1.33 -23.03
N ALA A 226 17.04 -1.03 -24.04
CA ALA A 226 18.35 -1.64 -24.22
C ALA A 226 19.44 -0.69 -23.68
N TYR A 227 20.37 -1.24 -22.88
CA TYR A 227 21.48 -0.49 -22.28
C TYR A 227 22.82 -1.12 -22.69
N PRO A 228 23.78 -0.35 -23.24
CA PRO A 228 25.06 -0.86 -23.69
C PRO A 228 25.84 -1.58 -22.56
N ALA A 229 26.28 -2.80 -22.82
CA ALA A 229 27.26 -3.50 -21.98
C ALA A 229 28.69 -3.20 -22.48
N ALA A 230 29.68 -3.22 -21.59
CA ALA A 230 31.06 -2.84 -21.90
C ALA A 230 31.73 -3.71 -22.98
N HIS A 231 31.27 -4.95 -23.21
CA HIS A 231 31.89 -5.92 -24.12
C HIS A 231 30.87 -6.86 -24.82
N ASP A 232 29.93 -6.27 -25.56
CA ASP A 232 29.00 -6.89 -26.52
C ASP A 232 27.58 -7.29 -26.01
N ASP A 233 26.63 -7.12 -26.92
CA ASP A 233 25.15 -7.08 -26.82
C ASP A 233 24.54 -6.15 -25.73
N ALA A 234 23.64 -5.27 -26.17
CA ALA A 234 22.93 -4.37 -25.27
C ALA A 234 22.04 -5.17 -24.31
N ARG A 235 22.29 -5.03 -23.00
CA ARG A 235 21.50 -5.72 -21.99
C ARG A 235 20.09 -5.14 -21.92
N PRO A 236 19.04 -5.96 -21.87
CA PRO A 236 17.69 -5.47 -21.63
C PRO A 236 17.55 -5.01 -20.17
N VAL A 237 16.93 -3.85 -19.97
CA VAL A 237 16.68 -3.25 -18.64
C VAL A 237 15.25 -2.74 -18.55
N ALA A 238 14.78 -2.52 -17.33
CA ALA A 238 13.55 -1.80 -17.05
C ALA A 238 13.88 -0.36 -16.65
N VAL A 239 13.20 0.62 -17.24
CA VAL A 239 13.35 2.05 -16.94
C VAL A 239 12.04 2.55 -16.35
N LYS A 240 12.03 2.83 -15.05
CA LYS A 240 10.90 3.46 -14.35
C LYS A 240 11.07 4.98 -14.41
N LEU A 241 10.18 5.66 -15.12
CA LEU A 241 10.11 7.11 -15.18
C LEU A 241 9.05 7.61 -14.20
N PHE A 242 9.45 8.44 -13.25
CA PHE A 242 8.59 8.91 -12.18
C PHE A 242 7.71 10.07 -12.62
N LYS A 243 6.46 10.07 -12.15
CA LYS A 243 5.54 11.22 -12.26
C LYS A 243 5.93 12.28 -11.23
N GLY A 244 5.63 13.55 -11.48
CA GLY A 244 5.95 14.66 -10.56
C GLY A 244 4.94 14.89 -9.43
N ALA A 245 3.83 14.15 -9.42
CA ALA A 245 2.73 14.34 -8.49
C ALA A 245 2.82 13.40 -7.26
N VAL A 246 2.16 13.78 -6.16
CA VAL A 246 1.98 12.93 -4.98
C VAL A 246 1.14 11.70 -5.35
N THR A 247 1.53 10.52 -4.87
CA THR A 247 0.77 9.27 -5.08
C THR A 247 -0.09 8.94 -3.86
N SER A 248 -0.83 7.82 -3.91
CA SER A 248 -1.52 7.28 -2.73
C SER A 248 -0.59 6.91 -1.58
N ASP A 249 0.67 6.61 -1.90
CA ASP A 249 1.62 5.94 -1.01
C ASP A 249 2.76 6.88 -0.61
N GLY A 250 3.10 7.86 -1.45
CA GLY A 250 4.06 8.90 -1.10
C GLY A 250 4.58 9.73 -2.27
N LEU A 251 5.78 10.29 -2.08
CA LEU A 251 6.45 11.11 -3.09
C LEU A 251 7.35 10.22 -3.96
N PRO A 252 7.28 10.33 -5.30
CA PRO A 252 8.11 9.52 -6.20
C PRO A 252 9.63 9.64 -5.97
N HIS A 253 10.12 10.77 -5.45
CA HIS A 253 11.54 10.91 -5.12
C HIS A 253 11.95 10.14 -3.85
N CYS A 254 11.04 10.01 -2.86
CA CYS A 254 11.29 9.21 -1.67
C CYS A 254 11.37 7.72 -2.05
N GLU A 255 10.48 7.26 -2.93
CA GLU A 255 10.55 5.91 -3.49
C GLU A 255 11.91 5.67 -4.18
N MET A 256 12.32 6.60 -5.05
CA MET A 256 13.62 6.49 -5.72
C MET A 256 14.79 6.43 -4.72
N ALA A 257 14.76 7.29 -3.69
CA ALA A 257 15.78 7.31 -2.65
C ALA A 257 15.82 5.97 -1.89
N ALA A 258 14.67 5.43 -1.51
CA ALA A 258 14.57 4.14 -0.81
C ALA A 258 15.06 2.98 -1.68
N CYS A 259 14.69 2.91 -2.96
CA CYS A 259 15.20 1.89 -3.88
C CYS A 259 16.72 1.92 -4.01
N ILE A 260 17.31 3.12 -4.02
CA ILE A 260 18.77 3.29 -4.12
C ILE A 260 19.44 2.89 -2.80
N ALA A 261 18.98 3.47 -1.68
CA ALA A 261 19.53 3.25 -0.34
C ALA A 261 19.36 1.79 0.14
N ALA A 262 18.34 1.09 -0.34
CA ALA A 262 18.17 -0.33 -0.09
C ALA A 262 19.37 -1.15 -0.58
N GLY A 263 20.11 -0.71 -1.60
CA GLY A 263 21.26 -1.45 -2.09
C GLY A 263 20.91 -2.82 -2.68
N ALA A 264 21.91 -3.70 -2.80
CA ALA A 264 21.74 -5.01 -3.41
C ALA A 264 21.33 -6.07 -2.38
N HIS A 265 20.27 -6.81 -2.68
CA HIS A 265 19.85 -7.98 -1.92
C HIS A 265 19.22 -9.03 -2.87
N PRO A 266 19.46 -10.35 -2.69
CA PRO A 266 18.97 -11.39 -3.61
C PRO A 266 17.45 -11.45 -3.80
N ASN A 267 16.69 -10.92 -2.83
CA ASN A 267 15.22 -10.89 -2.85
C ASN A 267 14.63 -9.49 -3.06
N LEU A 268 15.45 -8.52 -3.51
CA LEU A 268 14.98 -7.20 -3.94
C LEU A 268 15.21 -7.05 -5.44
N ILE A 269 14.36 -6.27 -6.13
CA ILE A 269 14.56 -5.97 -7.55
C ILE A 269 15.85 -5.13 -7.70
N PRO A 270 16.87 -5.60 -8.46
CA PRO A 270 18.15 -4.89 -8.54
C PRO A 270 18.04 -3.53 -9.24
N VAL A 271 18.57 -2.51 -8.57
CA VAL A 271 18.73 -1.15 -9.13
C VAL A 271 20.10 -1.04 -9.78
N LEU A 272 20.12 -0.72 -11.06
CA LEU A 272 21.34 -0.58 -11.86
C LEU A 272 21.89 0.85 -11.85
N GLY A 273 21.01 1.84 -11.68
CA GLY A 273 21.40 3.24 -11.62
C GLY A 273 20.25 4.22 -11.76
N LYS A 274 20.55 5.50 -11.60
CA LYS A 274 19.61 6.61 -11.81
C LYS A 274 19.78 7.19 -13.21
N VAL A 275 18.66 7.52 -13.85
CA VAL A 275 18.65 8.22 -15.14
C VAL A 275 19.19 9.64 -14.96
N LYS A 276 20.14 10.03 -15.81
CA LYS A 276 20.75 11.35 -15.86
C LYS A 276 20.43 12.05 -17.18
N ASP A 277 20.24 13.37 -17.13
CA ASP A 277 20.07 14.24 -18.30
C ASP A 277 18.85 13.87 -19.19
N HIS A 278 17.73 13.50 -18.58
CA HIS A 278 16.47 13.31 -19.30
C HIS A 278 16.02 14.62 -19.98
N PRO A 279 15.59 14.63 -21.25
CA PRO A 279 15.31 15.85 -22.03
C PRO A 279 14.31 16.82 -21.39
N THR A 280 13.35 16.28 -20.63
CA THR A 280 12.31 17.05 -19.92
C THR A 280 12.55 17.14 -18.41
N GLY A 281 13.71 16.68 -17.91
CA GLY A 281 14.04 16.70 -16.48
C GLY A 281 13.32 15.66 -15.61
N VAL A 282 12.63 14.68 -16.22
CA VAL A 282 11.98 13.59 -15.49
C VAL A 282 13.02 12.72 -14.78
N HIS A 283 12.76 12.43 -13.51
CA HIS A 283 13.56 11.48 -12.73
C HIS A 283 13.22 10.05 -13.13
N GLY A 284 14.22 9.17 -13.18
CA GLY A 284 14.00 7.77 -13.47
C GLY A 284 15.03 6.86 -12.83
N LEU A 285 14.63 5.59 -12.66
CA LEU A 285 15.48 4.50 -12.22
C LEU A 285 15.63 3.47 -13.35
N VAL A 286 16.85 2.99 -13.50
CA VAL A 286 17.17 1.84 -14.35
C VAL A 286 17.33 0.63 -13.44
N MET A 287 16.57 -0.41 -13.72
CA MET A 287 16.48 -1.64 -12.93
C MET A 287 16.75 -2.82 -13.84
N GLU A 288 17.10 -3.95 -13.26
CA GLU A 288 17.18 -5.20 -14.01
C GLU A 288 15.82 -5.55 -14.62
N LEU A 289 15.82 -6.04 -15.87
CA LEU A 289 14.60 -6.52 -16.48
C LEU A 289 14.22 -7.85 -15.82
N ILE A 290 13.07 -7.85 -15.16
CA ILE A 290 12.55 -9.01 -14.44
C ILE A 290 12.14 -10.09 -15.44
N ASP A 291 12.43 -11.36 -15.13
CA ASP A 291 12.00 -12.50 -15.94
C ASP A 291 10.47 -12.48 -16.11
N PRO A 292 9.94 -12.48 -17.35
CA PRO A 292 8.51 -12.45 -17.60
C PRO A 292 7.74 -13.67 -17.06
N GLN A 293 8.43 -14.73 -16.64
CA GLN A 293 7.81 -15.87 -15.94
C GLN A 293 7.48 -15.56 -14.47
N LEU A 294 8.12 -14.54 -13.89
CA LEU A 294 7.79 -14.08 -12.55
C LEU A 294 6.46 -13.34 -12.57
N ARG A 295 5.57 -13.71 -11.66
CA ARG A 295 4.24 -13.12 -11.51
C ARG A 295 4.02 -12.67 -10.06
N ASN A 296 3.10 -11.75 -9.85
CA ASN A 296 2.73 -11.32 -8.50
C ASN A 296 2.16 -12.51 -7.72
N LEU A 297 2.52 -12.61 -6.44
CA LEU A 297 2.08 -13.69 -5.56
C LEU A 297 0.56 -13.63 -5.31
N ALA A 298 -0.01 -12.43 -5.35
CA ALA A 298 -1.44 -12.17 -5.20
C ALA A 298 -1.87 -10.93 -6.00
N GLY A 299 -3.19 -10.73 -6.12
CA GLY A 299 -3.80 -9.45 -6.48
C GLY A 299 -3.99 -8.54 -5.26
N PRO A 300 -4.18 -7.22 -5.48
CA PRO A 300 -4.28 -6.25 -4.40
C PRO A 300 -5.56 -6.41 -3.58
N PRO A 301 -5.68 -5.73 -2.41
CA PRO A 301 -6.87 -5.80 -1.58
C PRO A 301 -8.12 -5.32 -2.30
N SER A 302 -9.26 -5.94 -1.99
CA SER A 302 -10.58 -5.58 -2.52
C SER A 302 -11.37 -4.71 -1.52
N LEU A 303 -12.51 -4.16 -1.95
CA LEU A 303 -13.46 -3.52 -1.04
C LEU A 303 -13.89 -4.45 0.11
N ALA A 304 -14.03 -5.75 -0.17
CA ALA A 304 -14.45 -6.73 0.83
C ALA A 304 -13.34 -7.01 1.86
N SER A 305 -12.14 -7.35 1.37
CA SER A 305 -11.00 -7.71 2.21
C SER A 305 -10.37 -6.52 2.92
N CYS A 306 -10.59 -5.29 2.42
CA CYS A 306 -10.20 -4.02 3.02
C CYS A 306 -8.69 -3.75 3.06
N THR A 307 -7.89 -4.74 3.45
CA THR A 307 -6.44 -4.59 3.64
C THR A 307 -5.70 -5.88 3.35
N ARG A 308 -6.39 -6.99 3.06
CA ARG A 308 -5.78 -8.28 2.75
C ARG A 308 -5.80 -8.56 1.26
N ASP A 309 -4.72 -9.14 0.75
CA ASP A 309 -4.56 -9.45 -0.66
C ASP A 309 -5.51 -10.55 -1.12
N ILE A 310 -5.79 -10.55 -2.42
CA ILE A 310 -6.72 -11.50 -3.05
C ILE A 310 -5.93 -12.47 -3.91
N TYR A 311 -6.12 -13.76 -3.65
CA TYR A 311 -5.47 -14.82 -4.40
C TYR A 311 -6.50 -15.56 -5.24
N ASP A 312 -6.06 -16.14 -6.36
CA ASP A 312 -6.88 -17.09 -7.11
C ASP A 312 -7.18 -18.32 -6.24
N LEU A 313 -8.42 -18.83 -6.33
CA LEU A 313 -8.92 -19.93 -5.49
C LEU A 313 -8.06 -21.19 -5.56
N ASP A 314 -7.44 -21.43 -6.72
CA ASP A 314 -6.61 -22.61 -7.00
C ASP A 314 -5.13 -22.40 -6.67
N THR A 315 -4.74 -21.22 -6.17
CA THR A 315 -3.34 -20.95 -5.81
C THR A 315 -2.90 -21.87 -4.68
N ARG A 316 -1.90 -22.72 -4.94
CA ARG A 316 -1.32 -23.62 -3.94
C ARG A 316 0.19 -23.60 -4.02
N PHE A 317 0.81 -23.80 -2.86
CA PHE A 317 2.25 -23.95 -2.70
C PHE A 317 2.54 -25.27 -1.99
N ASP A 318 3.64 -25.92 -2.36
CA ASP A 318 4.26 -26.87 -1.44
C ASP A 318 4.95 -26.11 -0.30
N LEU A 319 5.21 -26.82 0.81
CA LEU A 319 5.79 -26.20 2.00
C LEU A 319 7.19 -25.63 1.75
N ALA A 320 8.03 -26.31 0.97
CA ALA A 320 9.39 -25.86 0.70
C ALA A 320 9.39 -24.53 -0.07
N SER A 321 8.51 -24.40 -1.05
CA SER A 321 8.29 -23.16 -1.81
C SER A 321 7.79 -22.03 -0.91
N ALA A 322 6.80 -22.30 -0.05
CA ALA A 322 6.27 -21.30 0.89
C ALA A 322 7.32 -20.84 1.91
N LEU A 323 8.11 -21.75 2.48
CA LEU A 323 9.22 -21.43 3.38
C LEU A 323 10.30 -20.60 2.68
N SER A 324 10.61 -20.93 1.42
CA SER A 324 11.60 -20.20 0.64
C SER A 324 11.16 -18.77 0.34
N VAL A 325 9.89 -18.57 -0.03
CA VAL A 325 9.29 -17.22 -0.18
C VAL A 325 9.35 -16.48 1.16
N ALA A 326 8.84 -17.07 2.23
CA ALA A 326 8.84 -16.45 3.56
C ALA A 326 10.23 -16.03 4.01
N GLN A 327 11.23 -16.91 3.84
CA GLN A 327 12.61 -16.62 4.23
C GLN A 327 13.24 -15.53 3.37
N GLY A 328 13.05 -15.56 2.05
CA GLY A 328 13.59 -14.53 1.15
C GLY A 328 13.02 -13.15 1.47
N ILE A 329 11.72 -13.10 1.76
CA ILE A 329 11.02 -11.86 2.12
C ILE A 329 11.42 -11.37 3.52
N ALA A 330 11.53 -12.26 4.50
CA ALA A 330 12.04 -11.89 5.83
C ALA A 330 13.49 -11.37 5.76
N SER A 331 14.33 -11.99 4.93
CA SER A 331 15.71 -11.56 4.71
C SER A 331 15.77 -10.18 4.05
N ALA A 332 14.93 -9.92 3.03
CA ALA A 332 14.84 -8.62 2.39
C ALA A 332 14.38 -7.54 3.38
N ALA A 333 13.35 -7.81 4.18
CA ALA A 333 12.87 -6.86 5.18
C ALA A 333 13.92 -6.60 6.26
N TRP A 334 14.63 -7.63 6.74
CA TRP A 334 15.74 -7.46 7.68
C TRP A 334 16.83 -6.55 7.10
N HIS A 335 17.23 -6.80 5.86
CA HIS A 335 18.22 -5.99 5.15
C HIS A 335 17.80 -4.51 5.04
N LEU A 336 16.54 -4.24 4.69
CA LEU A 336 16.00 -2.87 4.68
C LEU A 336 16.06 -2.22 6.08
N HIS A 337 15.73 -2.98 7.12
CA HIS A 337 15.76 -2.48 8.50
C HIS A 337 17.17 -2.12 8.97
N GLU A 338 18.18 -2.86 8.54
CA GLU A 338 19.59 -2.53 8.80
C GLU A 338 20.02 -1.24 8.11
N GLN A 339 19.39 -0.87 7.00
CA GLN A 339 19.60 0.41 6.31
C GLN A 339 18.71 1.55 6.84
N GLY A 340 17.92 1.32 7.90
CA GLY A 340 17.00 2.33 8.44
C GLY A 340 15.80 2.62 7.54
N ILE A 341 15.37 1.63 6.74
CA ILE A 341 14.27 1.75 5.77
C ILE A 341 13.11 0.84 6.21
N MET A 342 11.93 1.42 6.36
CA MET A 342 10.66 0.67 6.37
C MET A 342 10.17 0.53 4.93
N HIS A 343 9.73 -0.65 4.50
CA HIS A 343 9.08 -0.80 3.19
C HIS A 343 7.71 -0.10 3.17
N GLY A 344 6.94 -0.23 4.27
CA GLY A 344 5.65 0.44 4.45
C GLY A 344 4.50 -0.15 3.63
N ASP A 345 4.79 -1.12 2.75
CA ASP A 345 3.83 -1.78 1.84
C ASP A 345 4.18 -3.25 1.56
N LEU A 346 4.65 -3.96 2.59
CA LEU A 346 4.97 -5.38 2.49
C LEU A 346 3.68 -6.17 2.28
N TYR A 347 3.42 -6.53 1.03
CA TYR A 347 2.22 -7.21 0.54
C TYR A 347 2.58 -8.30 -0.44
N ALA A 348 1.75 -9.33 -0.55
CA ALA A 348 1.91 -10.38 -1.54
C ALA A 348 1.78 -9.85 -2.98
N HIS A 349 0.91 -8.87 -3.22
CA HIS A 349 0.80 -8.25 -4.54
C HIS A 349 2.04 -7.46 -4.98
N ASN A 350 2.94 -7.12 -4.05
CA ASN A 350 4.24 -6.48 -4.30
C ASN A 350 5.41 -7.48 -4.35
N ILE A 351 5.11 -8.78 -4.28
CA ILE A 351 6.09 -9.86 -4.31
C ILE A 351 5.92 -10.64 -5.61
N LEU A 352 6.99 -10.74 -6.38
CA LEU A 352 7.07 -11.55 -7.59
C LEU A 352 7.63 -12.93 -7.26
N HIS A 353 7.09 -13.99 -7.86
CA HIS A 353 7.53 -15.37 -7.61
C HIS A 353 7.56 -16.21 -8.89
N GLY A 354 8.49 -17.18 -8.93
CA GLY A 354 8.72 -18.07 -10.09
C GLY A 354 8.33 -19.54 -9.85
N GLY A 355 7.55 -19.81 -8.81
CA GLY A 355 7.11 -21.15 -8.43
C GLY A 355 8.14 -22.03 -7.72
N GLN A 356 9.45 -21.79 -7.91
CA GLN A 356 10.55 -22.56 -7.27
C GLN A 356 11.07 -21.92 -5.96
N GLY A 357 10.20 -21.24 -5.20
CA GLY A 357 10.57 -20.63 -3.92
C GLY A 357 11.40 -19.35 -3.99
N HIS A 358 11.90 -18.94 -5.16
CA HIS A 358 12.52 -17.62 -5.33
C HIS A 358 11.45 -16.52 -5.41
N ALA A 359 11.63 -15.48 -4.60
CA ALA A 359 10.76 -14.32 -4.53
C ALA A 359 11.56 -13.01 -4.61
N LEU A 360 11.02 -12.04 -5.34
CA LEU A 360 11.55 -10.68 -5.43
C LEU A 360 10.50 -9.71 -4.88
N MET A 361 10.89 -8.90 -3.90
CA MET A 361 10.07 -7.80 -3.40
C MET A 361 10.38 -6.52 -4.18
N GLY A 362 9.34 -5.77 -4.50
CA GLY A 362 9.41 -4.47 -5.14
C GLY A 362 8.37 -3.49 -4.59
N ASP A 363 8.22 -2.37 -5.30
CA ASP A 363 7.31 -1.25 -4.97
C ASP A 363 7.60 -0.55 -3.65
N PHE A 364 8.59 0.35 -3.69
CA PHE A 364 8.99 1.18 -2.56
C PHE A 364 8.16 2.47 -2.48
N GLY A 365 6.99 2.53 -3.12
CA GLY A 365 6.14 3.73 -3.17
C GLY A 365 5.74 4.28 -1.80
N ALA A 366 5.68 3.41 -0.78
CA ALA A 366 5.36 3.71 0.60
C ALA A 366 6.58 3.79 1.54
N ALA A 367 7.78 3.52 1.02
CA ALA A 367 8.96 3.35 1.84
C ALA A 367 9.30 4.64 2.59
N SER A 368 9.76 4.48 3.83
CA SER A 368 10.06 5.61 4.72
C SER A 368 11.35 5.36 5.50
N PHE A 369 12.14 6.40 5.70
CA PHE A 369 13.37 6.33 6.48
C PHE A 369 13.13 6.62 7.96
N TYR A 370 13.85 5.92 8.83
CA TYR A 370 13.90 6.16 10.27
C TYR A 370 15.34 6.12 10.78
N ALA A 371 15.56 6.73 11.95
CA ALA A 371 16.87 6.72 12.60
C ALA A 371 17.12 5.34 13.22
N ALA A 372 18.03 4.56 12.63
CA ALA A 372 18.31 3.19 13.05
C ALA A 372 18.96 3.11 14.45
N ASP A 373 19.55 4.21 14.92
CA ASP A 373 20.15 4.35 16.26
C ASP A 373 19.14 4.74 17.36
N ASP A 374 17.89 5.07 17.00
CA ASP A 374 16.81 5.30 17.97
C ASP A 374 16.36 3.97 18.61
N GLN A 375 16.88 3.71 19.82
CA GLN A 375 16.66 2.47 20.56
C GLN A 375 15.19 2.21 20.93
N ALA A 376 14.33 3.22 20.92
CA ALA A 376 12.92 3.08 21.27
C ALA A 376 12.03 3.02 20.03
N LEU A 377 12.17 3.97 19.11
CA LEU A 377 11.28 4.09 17.96
C LEU A 377 11.62 3.08 16.87
N ALA A 378 12.90 2.80 16.59
CA ALA A 378 13.29 1.90 15.51
C ALA A 378 12.71 0.48 15.70
N PRO A 379 12.88 -0.21 16.84
CA PRO A 379 12.29 -1.54 17.03
C PRO A 379 10.75 -1.50 16.95
N ALA A 380 10.12 -0.44 17.47
CA ALA A 380 8.67 -0.31 17.45
C ALA A 380 8.13 -0.19 16.02
N LEU A 381 8.79 0.58 15.16
CA LEU A 381 8.45 0.69 13.74
C LEU A 381 8.66 -0.63 13.00
N GLN A 382 9.82 -1.27 13.18
CA GLN A 382 10.13 -2.57 12.57
C GLN A 382 9.05 -3.62 12.88
N ARG A 383 8.54 -3.62 14.12
CA ARG A 383 7.48 -4.53 14.59
C ARG A 383 6.11 -4.27 13.94
N LEU A 384 5.87 -3.10 13.37
CA LEU A 384 4.69 -2.89 12.51
C LEU A 384 4.82 -3.72 11.23
N GLU A 385 5.97 -3.68 10.58
CA GLU A 385 6.20 -4.42 9.32
C GLU A 385 6.35 -5.93 9.54
N VAL A 386 6.82 -6.35 10.72
CA VAL A 386 6.74 -7.76 11.14
C VAL A 386 5.29 -8.25 11.14
N ARG A 387 4.33 -7.40 11.52
CA ARG A 387 2.92 -7.76 11.46
C ARG A 387 2.43 -7.90 10.02
N ALA A 388 2.86 -7.01 9.11
CA ALA A 388 2.60 -7.17 7.68
C ALA A 388 3.15 -8.51 7.15
N PHE A 389 4.36 -8.88 7.57
CA PHE A 389 4.91 -10.20 7.28
C PHE A 389 4.11 -11.36 7.90
N GLY A 390 3.58 -11.19 9.10
CA GLY A 390 2.65 -12.14 9.71
C GLY A 390 1.38 -12.37 8.87
N CYS A 391 0.84 -11.32 8.24
CA CYS A 391 -0.28 -11.43 7.31
C CYS A 391 0.12 -12.24 6.06
N LEU A 392 1.31 -12.01 5.51
CA LEU A 392 1.86 -12.79 4.40
C LEU A 392 2.04 -14.27 4.79
N LEU A 393 2.57 -14.56 5.99
CA LEU A 393 2.70 -15.93 6.49
C LEU A 393 1.36 -16.63 6.60
N GLU A 394 0.35 -15.95 7.14
CA GLU A 394 -1.02 -16.48 7.23
C GLU A 394 -1.55 -16.84 5.84
N GLU A 395 -1.40 -15.94 4.87
CA GLU A 395 -1.83 -16.16 3.49
C GLU A 395 -1.10 -17.33 2.81
N LEU A 396 0.21 -17.46 3.04
CA LEU A 396 1.01 -18.60 2.56
C LEU A 396 0.56 -19.91 3.21
N ILE A 397 0.37 -19.94 4.53
CA ILE A 397 -0.06 -21.13 5.29
C ILE A 397 -1.42 -21.64 4.80
N GLU A 398 -2.40 -20.75 4.61
CA GLU A 398 -3.73 -21.09 4.09
C GLU A 398 -3.69 -21.77 2.71
N ARG A 399 -2.63 -21.53 1.95
CA ARG A 399 -2.44 -22.01 0.56
C ARG A 399 -1.40 -23.12 0.47
N CYS A 400 -0.84 -23.57 1.59
CA CYS A 400 0.09 -24.69 1.62
C CYS A 400 -0.66 -26.03 1.58
N ASN A 401 -0.25 -26.91 0.67
CA ASN A 401 -0.70 -28.30 0.69
C ASN A 401 0.09 -29.05 1.77
N VAL A 402 -0.53 -29.32 2.91
CA VAL A 402 0.12 -30.00 4.03
C VAL A 402 0.10 -31.52 3.82
N GLN A 403 1.27 -32.11 3.62
CA GLN A 403 1.45 -33.56 3.71
C GLN A 403 1.59 -33.98 5.19
N ALA A 404 1.19 -35.21 5.53
CA ALA A 404 1.22 -35.71 6.91
C ALA A 404 2.63 -35.67 7.54
N SER A 405 3.68 -35.85 6.73
CA SER A 405 5.09 -35.76 7.15
C SER A 405 5.48 -34.35 7.62
N ALA A 406 4.84 -33.30 7.10
CA ALA A 406 5.22 -31.91 7.32
C ALA A 406 4.47 -31.22 8.48
N GLN A 407 3.71 -31.97 9.28
CA GLN A 407 2.82 -31.41 10.31
C GLN A 407 3.58 -30.63 11.40
N SER A 408 4.77 -31.09 11.78
CA SER A 408 5.63 -30.42 12.77
C SER A 408 6.12 -29.07 12.25
N SER A 409 6.67 -29.05 11.04
CA SER A 409 7.13 -27.84 10.36
C SER A 409 6.01 -26.82 10.18
N MET A 410 4.80 -27.27 9.83
CA MET A 410 3.60 -26.42 9.74
C MET A 410 3.17 -25.84 11.09
N ALA A 411 3.25 -26.63 12.17
CA ALA A 411 2.92 -26.15 13.51
C ALA A 411 3.89 -25.04 13.96
N MET A 412 5.19 -25.20 13.71
CA MET A 412 6.18 -24.18 14.03
C MET A 412 6.01 -22.92 13.16
N LEU A 413 5.71 -23.06 11.88
CA LEU A 413 5.41 -21.92 11.00
C LEU A 413 4.15 -21.17 11.45
N THR A 414 3.13 -21.90 11.91
CA THR A 414 1.91 -21.32 12.49
C THR A 414 2.21 -20.54 13.77
N ASN A 415 3.05 -21.08 14.67
CA ASN A 415 3.48 -20.38 15.88
C ASN A 415 4.23 -19.08 15.55
N LEU A 416 5.15 -19.12 14.58
CA LEU A 416 5.87 -17.92 14.12
C LEU A 416 4.90 -16.87 13.57
N LYS A 417 3.93 -17.28 12.76
CA LYS A 417 2.85 -16.42 12.27
C LYS A 417 2.06 -15.79 13.41
N ASP A 418 1.67 -16.57 14.43
CA ASP A 418 0.95 -16.05 15.60
C ASP A 418 1.79 -15.03 16.39
N SER A 419 3.09 -15.28 16.57
CA SER A 419 4.01 -14.31 17.19
C SER A 419 4.12 -13.01 16.40
N CYS A 420 4.21 -13.09 15.07
CA CYS A 420 4.23 -11.90 14.19
C CYS A 420 2.91 -11.12 14.25
N LEU A 421 1.78 -11.81 14.44
CA LEU A 421 0.44 -11.21 14.47
C LEU A 421 0.01 -10.73 15.87
N SER A 422 0.86 -10.80 16.90
CA SER A 422 0.52 -10.37 18.26
C SER A 422 -0.07 -8.95 18.29
N GLU A 423 -1.17 -8.79 19.02
CA GLU A 423 -1.78 -7.48 19.28
C GLU A 423 -0.93 -6.64 20.25
N GLN A 424 -0.02 -7.26 21.00
CA GLN A 424 1.02 -6.55 21.73
C GLN A 424 2.23 -6.36 20.81
N ALA A 425 2.42 -5.14 20.28
CA ALA A 425 3.51 -4.86 19.34
C ALA A 425 4.90 -5.23 19.89
N ALA A 426 5.10 -5.04 21.20
CA ALA A 426 6.33 -5.38 21.93
C ALA A 426 6.59 -6.89 22.08
N ASP A 427 5.67 -7.77 21.68
CA ASP A 427 5.88 -9.23 21.67
C ASP A 427 6.29 -9.77 20.29
N ARG A 428 6.13 -8.98 19.22
CA ARG A 428 6.46 -9.42 17.85
C ARG A 428 7.97 -9.57 17.64
N PRO A 429 8.50 -10.68 17.12
CA PRO A 429 9.94 -10.82 16.91
C PRO A 429 10.48 -9.76 15.92
N LEU A 430 11.78 -9.47 15.95
CA LEU A 430 12.43 -8.69 14.88
C LEU A 430 12.81 -9.60 13.70
N PHE A 431 13.00 -9.04 12.50
CA PHE A 431 13.26 -9.85 11.31
C PHE A 431 14.53 -10.72 11.39
N GLY A 432 15.57 -10.29 12.12
CA GLY A 432 16.74 -11.15 12.37
C GLY A 432 16.38 -12.45 13.12
N GLU A 433 15.46 -12.39 14.09
CA GLU A 433 14.96 -13.57 14.82
C GLU A 433 14.07 -14.45 13.93
N ILE A 434 13.26 -13.82 13.08
CA ILE A 434 12.39 -14.48 12.09
C ILE A 434 13.24 -15.25 11.07
N VAL A 435 14.28 -14.64 10.51
CA VAL A 435 15.20 -15.26 9.55
C VAL A 435 15.89 -16.49 10.15
N ASN A 436 16.35 -16.39 11.40
CA ASN A 436 16.93 -17.53 12.12
C ASN A 436 15.92 -18.67 12.30
N THR A 437 14.69 -18.34 12.69
CA THR A 437 13.61 -19.32 12.88
C THR A 437 13.26 -20.03 11.57
N LEU A 438 13.08 -19.28 10.47
CA LEU A 438 12.77 -19.84 9.15
C LEU A 438 13.90 -20.69 8.59
N SER A 439 15.16 -20.31 8.85
CA SER A 439 16.33 -21.11 8.44
C SER A 439 16.34 -22.47 9.15
N ALA A 440 16.13 -22.48 10.47
CA ALA A 440 16.05 -23.72 11.24
C ALA A 440 14.88 -24.62 10.80
N LEU A 441 13.75 -24.04 10.41
CA LEU A 441 12.60 -24.77 9.88
C LEU A 441 12.90 -25.42 8.54
N ARG A 442 13.53 -24.69 7.62
CA ARG A 442 13.88 -25.22 6.30
C ARG A 442 14.89 -26.36 6.43
N ASP A 443 15.90 -26.21 7.28
CA ASP A 443 16.90 -27.26 7.51
C ASP A 443 16.27 -28.51 8.15
N SER A 444 15.29 -28.33 9.05
CA SER A 444 14.55 -29.46 9.63
C SER A 444 13.71 -30.18 8.59
N HIS A 445 13.01 -29.45 7.71
CA HIS A 445 12.16 -30.02 6.67
C HIS A 445 12.96 -30.75 5.58
N LEU A 446 14.12 -30.23 5.17
CA LEU A 446 15.00 -30.90 4.21
C LEU A 446 15.61 -32.21 4.76
N ASN A 447 15.72 -32.33 6.09
CA ASN A 447 16.26 -33.50 6.76
C ASN A 447 15.19 -34.49 7.25
N GLU A 448 13.88 -34.21 7.02
CA GLU A 448 12.82 -35.18 7.32
C GLU A 448 12.94 -36.37 6.35
N PRO A 449 13.03 -37.62 6.85
CA PRO A 449 13.16 -38.77 5.98
C PRO A 449 11.90 -38.89 5.12
N THR A 450 12.05 -38.79 3.79
CA THR A 450 11.00 -39.12 2.84
C THR A 450 10.59 -40.58 3.09
N SER A 451 9.42 -40.78 3.71
CA SER A 451 8.84 -42.11 3.86
C SER A 451 8.57 -42.68 2.47
N ALA A 452 9.39 -43.66 2.10
CA ALA A 452 9.31 -44.41 0.85
C ALA A 452 8.04 -45.26 0.76
#